data_AF-A0AAD5PBX8-F1
#
_entry.id   AF-A0AAD5PBX8-F1
#
_cell.length_a   1.000
_cell.length_b   1.000
_cell.length_c   1.000
_cell.angle_alpha   90.00
_cell.angle_beta   90.00
_cell.angle_gamma   90.00
#
_symmetry.space_group_name_H-M   'P 1'
#
loop_
_entity.id
_entity.type
_entity.pdbx_description
1 polymer ?
#
loop_
_entity_poly.entity_id
_entity_poly.type
_entity_poly.pdbx_seq_one_letter_code
_entity_poly.pdbx_strand_id
1 'polypeptide(L)' 'IEGFRSKAKGSVRRDGLTKDDNLSSRITESSLTVTPEHCQGWIRHTIQFFD' A
#
# COMPACT_ATOMS: atom_id res chain seq x y z
N ILE A 1 9.88 0.08 -3.23
CA ILE A 1 9.18 -1.01 -2.51
C ILE A 1 8.53 -0.54 -1.21
N GLU A 2 9.19 0.27 -0.37
CA GLU A 2 8.60 0.73 0.90
C GLU A 2 7.31 1.56 0.76
N GLY A 3 7.19 2.43 -0.24
CA GLY A 3 5.95 3.19 -0.50
C GLY A 3 4.74 2.29 -0.76
N PHE A 4 4.93 1.23 -1.55
CA PHE A 4 3.92 0.21 -1.78
C PHE A 4 3.50 -0.48 -0.47
N ARG A 5 4.49 -0.93 0.32
CA ARG A 5 4.24 -1.63 1.58
C ARG A 5 3.47 -0.76 2.56
N SER A 6 3.81 0.53 2.63
CA SER A 6 3.12 1.51 3.48
C SER A 6 1.66 1.67 3.08
N LYS A 7 1.37 1.88 1.79
CA LYS A 7 0.00 2.03 1.27
C LYS A 7 -0.84 0.76 1.49
N ALA A 8 -0.28 -0.41 1.16
CA ALA A 8 -0.98 -1.68 1.33
C ALA A 8 -1.33 -1.95 2.81
N LYS A 9 -0.38 -1.74 3.71
CA LYS A 9 -0.62 -1.87 5.17
C LYS A 9 -1.64 -0.85 5.67
N GLY A 10 -1.62 0.39 5.18
CA GLY A 10 -2.57 1.43 5.57
C GLY A 10 -4.02 1.12 5.17
N SER A 11 -4.22 0.42 4.06
CA SER A 11 -5.57 -0.05 3.68
C SER A 11 -6.01 -1.25 4.51
N VAL A 12 -5.12 -2.24 4.71
CA VAL A 12 -5.46 -3.45 5.47
C VAL A 12 -5.70 -3.16 6.95
N ARG A 13 -5.02 -2.17 7.56
CA ARG A 13 -5.15 -1.89 9.01
C ARG A 13 -6.39 -1.06 9.41
N ARG A 14 -7.18 -0.57 8.45
CA ARG A 14 -8.32 0.31 8.74
C ARG A 14 -9.51 -0.41 9.39
N ASP A 15 -9.68 -1.69 9.10
CA ASP A 15 -10.72 -2.53 9.68
C ASP A 15 -10.10 -3.62 10.57
N GLY A 16 -10.73 -3.89 11.72
CA GLY A 16 -10.31 -4.98 12.61
C GLY A 16 -10.34 -6.34 11.89
N LEU A 17 -9.48 -7.27 12.31
CA LEU A 17 -9.56 -8.65 11.84
C LEU A 17 -10.60 -9.40 12.67
N THR A 18 -11.58 -9.98 12.00
CA THR A 18 -12.57 -10.88 12.60
C THR A 18 -12.13 -12.34 12.45
N LYS A 19 -12.85 -13.28 13.06
CA LYS A 19 -12.52 -14.73 12.95
C LYS A 19 -12.76 -15.29 11.55
N ASP A 20 -13.63 -14.67 10.77
CA ASP A 20 -13.94 -15.02 9.38
C ASP A 20 -13.10 -14.22 8.37
N ASP A 21 -12.23 -13.32 8.82
CA ASP A 21 -11.44 -12.49 7.92
C ASP A 21 -10.40 -13.29 7.14
N ASN A 22 -10.35 -13.05 5.83
CA ASN A 22 -9.27 -13.53 4.97
C ASN A 22 -8.25 -12.41 4.75
N LEU A 23 -7.22 -12.39 5.59
CA LEU A 23 -6.13 -11.41 5.50
C LEU A 23 -5.45 -11.41 4.13
N SER A 24 -5.29 -12.58 3.50
CA SER A 24 -4.67 -12.70 2.18
C SER A 24 -5.52 -12.03 1.08
N SER A 25 -6.85 -12.17 1.11
CA SER A 25 -7.76 -11.45 0.21
C SER A 25 -7.60 -9.94 0.38
N ARG A 26 -7.64 -9.45 1.61
CA ARG A 26 -7.51 -8.02 1.91
C ARG A 26 -6.19 -7.41 1.46
N ILE A 27 -5.09 -8.14 1.63
CA ILE A 27 -3.77 -7.72 1.13
C ILE A 27 -3.78 -7.66 -0.40
N THR A 28 -4.39 -8.65 -1.04
CA THR A 28 -4.49 -8.73 -2.50
C THR A 28 -5.31 -7.57 -3.04
N GLU A 29 -6.53 -7.36 -2.53
CA GLU A 29 -7.41 -6.25 -2.88
C GLU A 29 -6.75 -4.90 -2.63
N SER A 30 -6.10 -4.73 -1.48
CA SER A 30 -5.36 -3.51 -1.19
C SER A 30 -4.22 -3.27 -2.17
N SER A 31 -3.53 -4.31 -2.63
CA SER A 31 -2.43 -4.19 -3.58
C SER A 31 -2.90 -3.74 -4.96
N LEU A 32 -4.13 -4.14 -5.35
CA LEU A 32 -4.77 -3.72 -6.60
C LEU A 32 -5.13 -2.22 -6.63
N THR A 33 -5.20 -1.55 -5.48
CA THR A 33 -5.46 -0.10 -5.40
C THR A 33 -4.25 0.78 -5.75
N VAL A 34 -3.09 0.16 -6.01
CA VAL A 34 -1.86 0.86 -6.37
C VAL A 34 -1.89 1.18 -7.86
N THR A 35 -1.79 2.46 -8.19
CA THR A 35 -1.80 2.96 -9.57
C THR A 35 -0.42 3.44 -10.00
N PRO A 36 -0.16 3.59 -11.32
CA PRO A 36 1.10 4.14 -11.82
C PRO A 36 1.45 5.52 -11.24
N GLU A 37 0.46 6.37 -10.98
CA GLU A 37 0.64 7.70 -10.39
C GLU A 37 1.22 7.63 -8.97
N HIS A 38 0.79 6.64 -8.17
CA HIS A 38 1.37 6.40 -6.86
C HIS A 38 2.86 6.06 -6.97
N CYS A 39 3.22 5.19 -7.93
CA CYS A 39 4.61 4.81 -8.17
C CYS A 39 5.45 6.01 -8.61
N GLN A 40 4.95 6.83 -9.53
CA GLN A 40 5.61 8.05 -9.97
C GLN A 40 5.80 9.04 -8.82
N GLY A 41 4.78 9.22 -7.98
CA GLY A 41 4.85 10.05 -6.78
C GLY A 41 5.94 9.58 -5.81
N TRP A 42 6.04 8.27 -5.56
CA TRP A 42 7.10 7.71 -4.70
C TRP A 42 8.49 7.90 -5.29
N ILE A 43 8.66 7.71 -6.60
CA ILE A 43 9.94 7.93 -7.28
C ILE A 43 10.35 9.40 -7.14
N ARG A 44 9.44 10.33 -7.43
CA ARG A 44 9.69 11.76 -7.31
C ARG A 44 10.05 12.17 -5.88
N HIS A 45 9.30 11.70 -4.90
CA HIS A 45 9.61 11.96 -3.48
C HIS A 45 10.98 11.40 -3.09
N THR A 46 11.35 10.24 -3.63
CA THR A 46 12.67 9.66 -3.38
C THR A 46 13.78 10.53 -3.98
N ILE A 47 13.62 10.98 -5.22
CA ILE A 47 14.58 11.89 -5.88
C ILE A 47 14.75 13.18 -5.05
N GLN A 48 13.65 13.83 -4.66
CA GLN A 48 13.69 15.06 -3.86
C GLN A 48 14.27 14.88 -2.44
N PHE A 49 14.22 13.67 -1.90
CA PHE A 49 14.77 13.40 -0.57
C PHE A 49 16.30 13.24 -0.60
N PHE A 50 16.86 12.82 -1.74
CA PHE A 50 18.29 12.55 -1.91
C PHE A 50 19.05 13.65 -2.68
N ASP A 51 18.33 14.62 -3.24
CA ASP A 51 18.87 15.86 -3.83
C ASP A 51 18.91 16.97 -2.75
#